data_AF-A0A534ATF4-F1
#
_entry.id   AF-A0A534ATF4-F1
#
_cell.length_a   1.000
_cell.length_b   1.000
_cell.length_c   1.000
_cell.angle_alpha   90.00
_cell.angle_beta   90.00
_cell.angle_gamma   90.00
#
_symmetry.space_group_name_H-M   'P 1'
#
loop_
_entity.id
_entity.type
_entity.pdbx_description
1 polymer ?
#
loop_
_entity_poly.entity_id
_entity_poly.type
_entity_poly.pdbx_seq_one_letter_code
_entity_poly.pdbx_strand_id
1 'polypeptide(L)'
;NIRFRDGSYSNFNNTDLAGNAGFNEIFPLFSWYVIETDSTRYKNTGIHVVYDAGGPADGTPCAASSVNPTASAPAGTAPCGNSAIALNLANTFETVSVPTALQVPGAVYCTTADCTGFSIATPGTSAPASACTISPTTGGTSCSAARSTGRIDPSWVTSEGWQGFSGQNSFLEFGKAPFAAGENGGIHGEVIYASTRPFDDPQLLLHTSWTPDVPGVTMNLYQVGTAADGTQSLTLIDTTKTSSWDDWAQGFYPGTSKPYMNCPGQLAQPTTTAGGDLFFFTLYNQPMYLDVYNNGGTPAHTVPNNSQFKCYDGMHNWNQLQPAYYDGAYRFPSIVNRDPTSGAAANIPGSTTNPAGTGTPGLMAGSNCTICVANPTDGTPMLPDGQYVVEMLVPPGYELVKEEDKNILIGDNYIAPVTVQFPGLGGSIYILPDQANVAAVYNGNQGWLSGFNPTNAQNPSQTFGRQSSLASHEGDTGSVESFWPCVGATRIVPDYISLFPQSAEVAPFAGAKRNLCDRKLVQLDDQTSALAKFWVFTSAHVAAHFTGVITDDFTSEFDPFSPQFGEKFSPANLPVAIKDWTGQEISRVYADHWGTYDGLTYSTWEVNPPNPTGYAPTMMVTCMND
;
A
#
# COMPACT_ATOMS: atom_id res chain seq x y z
N ASN A 1 -8.97 5.23 2.84
CA ASN A 1 -8.48 5.33 1.44
C ASN A 1 -8.53 3.98 0.75
N ILE A 2 -8.70 3.99 -0.57
CA ILE A 2 -8.51 2.83 -1.46
C ILE A 2 -7.27 3.10 -2.31
N ARG A 3 -6.30 2.19 -2.24
CA ARG A 3 -5.03 2.24 -2.95
C ARG A 3 -4.93 1.10 -3.94
N PHE A 4 -4.16 1.32 -5.00
CA PHE A 4 -3.61 0.24 -5.82
C PHE A 4 -2.55 -0.53 -5.02
N ARG A 5 -2.13 -1.70 -5.53
CA ARG A 5 -1.08 -2.52 -4.90
C ARG A 5 0.25 -1.77 -4.75
N ASP A 6 0.55 -0.92 -5.72
CA ASP A 6 1.76 -0.08 -5.76
C ASP A 6 1.72 1.11 -4.78
N GLY A 7 0.69 1.22 -3.92
CA GLY A 7 0.55 2.29 -2.93
C GLY A 7 -0.08 3.57 -3.45
N SER A 8 -0.18 3.79 -4.76
CA SER A 8 -0.85 4.98 -5.30
C SER A 8 -2.34 5.00 -4.96
N TYR A 9 -2.91 6.20 -4.78
CA TYR A 9 -4.33 6.33 -4.44
C TYR A 9 -5.22 6.10 -5.65
N SER A 10 -6.12 5.12 -5.55
CA SER A 10 -7.26 4.99 -6.47
C SER A 10 -8.35 5.99 -6.09
N ASN A 11 -8.75 5.99 -4.82
CA ASN A 11 -9.82 6.83 -4.30
C ASN A 11 -9.56 7.14 -2.84
N PHE A 12 -9.88 8.36 -2.41
CA PHE A 12 -9.95 8.72 -1.00
C PHE A 12 -11.34 9.27 -0.71
N ASN A 13 -11.82 9.02 0.51
CA ASN A 13 -13.07 9.55 0.99
C ASN A 13 -12.94 9.78 2.49
N ASN A 14 -13.66 10.79 2.99
CA ASN A 14 -13.72 11.08 4.42
C ASN A 14 -14.95 10.41 5.03
N THR A 15 -14.85 9.98 6.27
CA THR A 15 -16.01 9.46 7.02
C THR A 15 -16.97 10.60 7.36
N ASP A 16 -18.27 10.32 7.32
CA ASP A 16 -19.29 11.20 7.87
C ASP A 16 -19.24 11.25 9.41
N LEU A 17 -20.14 12.04 10.03
CA LEU A 17 -20.22 12.16 11.50
C LEU A 17 -20.63 10.86 12.21
N ALA A 18 -21.17 9.89 11.47
CA ALA A 18 -21.51 8.56 11.96
C ALA A 18 -20.38 7.53 11.71
N GLY A 19 -19.25 7.94 11.12
CA GLY A 19 -18.11 7.08 10.85
C GLY A 19 -18.20 6.30 9.54
N ASN A 20 -19.19 6.57 8.68
CA ASN A 20 -19.38 5.84 7.43
C ASN A 20 -18.67 6.53 6.27
N ALA A 21 -18.07 5.76 5.37
CA ALA A 21 -17.55 6.22 4.08
C ALA A 21 -18.03 5.28 2.97
N GLY A 22 -18.87 5.78 2.08
CA GLY A 22 -19.38 5.02 0.94
C GLY A 22 -18.46 5.15 -0.27
N PHE A 23 -18.20 4.04 -0.95
CA PHE A 23 -17.50 4.00 -2.24
C PHE A 23 -18.45 3.41 -3.29
N ASN A 24 -19.35 4.26 -3.78
CA ASN A 24 -20.31 3.89 -4.82
C ASN A 24 -19.59 4.06 -6.17
N GLU A 25 -19.54 3.03 -7.02
CA GLU A 25 -18.93 3.06 -8.36
C GLU A 25 -17.41 2.84 -8.44
N ILE A 26 -16.84 1.99 -7.57
CA ILE A 26 -15.47 1.50 -7.78
C ILE A 26 -15.49 0.34 -8.77
N PHE A 27 -14.77 0.48 -9.87
CA PHE A 27 -14.64 -0.57 -10.86
C PHE A 27 -13.76 -1.71 -10.30
N PRO A 28 -14.24 -2.96 -10.27
CA PRO A 28 -13.40 -4.10 -9.91
C PRO A 28 -12.40 -4.37 -11.04
N LEU A 29 -11.11 -4.12 -10.82
CA LEU A 29 -10.06 -4.32 -11.83
C LEU A 29 -9.68 -5.78 -12.07
N PHE A 30 -10.45 -6.72 -11.50
CA PHE A 30 -10.08 -8.13 -11.40
C PHE A 30 -8.69 -8.35 -10.76
N SER A 31 -8.21 -7.35 -10.03
CA SER A 31 -6.97 -7.30 -9.26
C SER A 31 -7.29 -6.78 -7.86
N TRP A 32 -6.40 -7.04 -6.90
CA TRP A 32 -6.55 -6.53 -5.55
C TRP A 32 -6.35 -5.01 -5.44
N TYR A 33 -7.25 -4.37 -4.71
CA TYR A 33 -7.04 -3.07 -4.08
C TYR A 33 -6.55 -3.25 -2.64
N VAL A 34 -6.06 -2.17 -2.03
CA VAL A 34 -5.76 -2.11 -0.60
C VAL A 34 -6.58 -1.01 0.05
N ILE A 35 -7.34 -1.36 1.08
CA ILE A 35 -8.16 -0.43 1.85
C ILE A 35 -7.50 -0.18 3.19
N GLU A 36 -7.31 1.10 3.52
CA GLU A 36 -6.72 1.53 4.79
C GLU A 36 -7.50 2.70 5.41
N THR A 37 -7.34 2.88 6.71
CA THR A 37 -7.84 4.05 7.45
C THR A 37 -6.72 4.66 8.27
N ASP A 38 -5.87 5.45 7.62
CA ASP A 38 -4.78 6.15 8.27
C ASP A 38 -5.32 7.24 9.22
N SER A 39 -4.75 7.28 10.41
CA SER A 39 -5.05 8.28 11.42
C SER A 39 -3.93 8.35 12.44
N THR A 40 -3.46 9.57 12.70
CA THR A 40 -2.47 9.83 13.76
C THR A 40 -3.09 9.92 15.16
N ARG A 41 -4.41 10.02 15.26
CA ARG A 41 -5.13 10.28 16.52
C ARG A 41 -5.74 9.02 17.15
N TYR A 42 -5.98 7.99 16.35
CA TYR A 42 -6.68 6.79 16.79
C TYR A 42 -5.88 5.54 16.49
N LYS A 43 -5.82 4.64 17.47
CA LYS A 43 -5.30 3.29 17.26
C LYS A 43 -6.35 2.38 16.65
N ASN A 44 -5.89 1.41 15.87
CA ASN A 44 -6.74 0.32 15.42
C ASN A 44 -6.97 -0.67 16.57
N THR A 45 -8.22 -1.08 16.76
CA THR A 45 -8.61 -2.07 17.77
C THR A 45 -8.92 -3.43 17.15
N GLY A 46 -9.24 -3.45 15.86
CA GLY A 46 -9.55 -4.65 15.09
C GLY A 46 -10.32 -4.25 13.83
N ILE A 47 -10.46 -5.17 12.89
CA ILE A 47 -11.20 -4.93 11.65
C ILE A 47 -12.25 -6.02 11.51
N HIS A 48 -13.52 -5.63 11.45
CA HIS A 48 -14.59 -6.58 11.15
C HIS A 48 -14.82 -6.60 9.64
N VAL A 49 -14.73 -7.78 9.06
CA VAL A 49 -14.86 -8.02 7.62
C VAL A 49 -16.03 -8.95 7.36
N VAL A 50 -16.81 -8.64 6.32
CA VAL A 50 -17.86 -9.50 5.78
C VAL A 50 -17.79 -9.41 4.26
N TYR A 51 -17.62 -10.54 3.59
CA TYR A 51 -17.67 -10.60 2.13
C TYR A 51 -18.88 -11.42 1.68
N ASP A 52 -19.42 -11.10 0.51
CA ASP A 52 -20.47 -11.88 -0.15
C ASP A 52 -19.90 -13.20 -0.72
N ALA A 53 -20.42 -14.33 -0.24
CA ALA A 53 -20.09 -15.67 -0.72
C ALA A 53 -20.84 -16.07 -2.01
N GLY A 54 -21.70 -15.20 -2.53
CA GLY A 54 -22.52 -15.44 -3.72
C GLY A 54 -23.73 -16.33 -3.45
N GLY A 55 -24.73 -16.28 -4.34
CA GLY A 55 -26.00 -16.98 -4.18
C GLY A 55 -27.11 -16.08 -3.59
N PRO A 56 -28.18 -16.66 -3.03
CA PRO A 56 -29.28 -15.88 -2.46
C PRO A 56 -28.79 -14.99 -1.33
N ALA A 57 -29.06 -13.69 -1.41
CA ALA A 57 -28.70 -12.76 -0.34
C ALA A 57 -29.42 -13.11 0.97
N ASP A 58 -28.81 -12.74 2.09
CA ASP A 58 -29.41 -12.92 3.42
C ASP A 58 -30.81 -12.28 3.47
N GLY A 59 -31.76 -12.94 4.14
CA GLY A 59 -33.15 -12.48 4.21
C GLY A 59 -34.03 -12.80 2.98
N THR A 60 -33.44 -13.34 1.91
CA THR A 60 -34.19 -13.87 0.76
C THR A 60 -34.50 -15.37 0.93
N PRO A 61 -35.48 -15.94 0.20
CA PRO A 61 -35.74 -17.39 0.26
C PRO A 61 -34.50 -18.22 -0.14
N CYS A 62 -33.95 -18.98 0.80
CA CYS A 62 -32.78 -19.84 0.59
C CYS A 62 -32.93 -21.19 1.32
N ALA A 63 -31.99 -22.12 1.11
CA ALA A 63 -32.02 -23.40 1.84
C ALA A 63 -31.62 -23.21 3.31
N ALA A 64 -32.29 -23.96 4.20
CA ALA A 64 -31.96 -23.99 5.62
C ALA A 64 -30.52 -24.46 5.86
N SER A 65 -29.84 -23.82 6.81
CA SER A 65 -28.50 -24.19 7.26
C SER A 65 -28.37 -24.03 8.77
N SER A 66 -27.25 -24.44 9.37
CA SER A 66 -27.01 -24.15 10.80
C SER A 66 -26.83 -22.65 11.10
N VAL A 67 -26.52 -21.85 10.07
CA VAL A 67 -26.37 -20.39 10.17
C VAL A 67 -27.72 -19.68 9.96
N ASN A 68 -28.60 -20.25 9.14
CA ASN A 68 -29.98 -19.77 8.93
C ASN A 68 -30.99 -20.95 9.01
N PRO A 69 -31.35 -21.38 10.23
CA PRO A 69 -32.24 -22.54 10.41
C PRO A 69 -33.70 -22.23 10.05
N THR A 70 -34.06 -20.95 9.94
CA THR A 70 -35.41 -20.49 9.65
C THR A 70 -35.72 -20.38 8.16
N ALA A 71 -34.72 -20.54 7.28
CA ALA A 71 -34.92 -20.48 5.85
C ALA A 71 -35.74 -21.68 5.33
N SER A 72 -36.57 -21.44 4.32
CA SER A 72 -37.52 -22.45 3.83
C SER A 72 -37.73 -22.38 2.31
N ALA A 73 -36.65 -22.49 1.53
CA ALA A 73 -36.73 -22.63 0.07
C ALA A 73 -36.86 -24.11 -0.39
N PRO A 74 -37.28 -24.35 -1.64
CA PRO A 74 -37.33 -25.69 -2.24
C PRO A 74 -35.97 -26.43 -2.20
N ALA A 75 -36.03 -27.75 -2.30
CA ALA A 75 -34.84 -28.57 -2.41
C ALA A 75 -34.01 -28.20 -3.65
N GLY A 76 -32.71 -27.99 -3.49
CA GLY A 76 -31.78 -27.57 -4.55
C GLY A 76 -31.48 -26.07 -4.58
N THR A 77 -32.14 -25.26 -3.74
CA THR A 77 -31.71 -23.86 -3.54
C THR A 77 -30.40 -23.80 -2.74
N ALA A 78 -29.52 -22.86 -3.07
CA ALA A 78 -28.29 -22.64 -2.30
C ALA A 78 -28.62 -22.11 -0.88
N PRO A 79 -27.81 -22.46 0.14
CA PRO A 79 -27.96 -21.90 1.47
C PRO A 79 -27.58 -20.42 1.50
N CYS A 80 -28.18 -19.69 2.44
CA CYS A 80 -27.80 -18.32 2.73
C CYS A 80 -27.53 -18.09 4.21
N GLY A 81 -26.90 -16.97 4.52
CA GLY A 81 -26.66 -16.52 5.88
C GLY A 81 -27.91 -15.90 6.51
N ASN A 82 -27.70 -15.30 7.68
CA ASN A 82 -28.73 -14.55 8.40
C ASN A 82 -28.05 -13.45 9.20
N SER A 83 -27.76 -12.33 8.53
CA SER A 83 -27.11 -11.18 9.14
C SER A 83 -27.93 -9.90 8.96
N ALA A 84 -27.79 -8.99 9.91
CA ALA A 84 -28.35 -7.65 9.82
C ALA A 84 -27.50 -6.75 8.90
N ILE A 85 -26.17 -6.86 8.97
CA ILE A 85 -25.24 -6.04 8.18
C ILE A 85 -25.39 -6.25 6.67
N ALA A 86 -25.63 -7.49 6.23
CA ALA A 86 -25.73 -7.87 4.82
C ALA A 86 -27.16 -8.20 4.36
N LEU A 87 -28.18 -7.82 5.15
CA LEU A 87 -29.59 -8.10 4.88
C LEU A 87 -30.01 -7.60 3.49
N ASN A 88 -30.40 -8.52 2.60
CA ASN A 88 -30.74 -8.30 1.19
C ASN A 88 -29.61 -7.72 0.33
N LEU A 89 -28.36 -7.74 0.80
CA LEU A 89 -27.21 -7.15 0.12
C LEU A 89 -26.13 -8.18 -0.23
N ALA A 90 -25.92 -9.21 0.59
CA ALA A 90 -24.91 -10.23 0.35
C ALA A 90 -25.36 -11.57 0.95
N ASN A 91 -24.83 -12.68 0.42
CA ASN A 91 -24.93 -13.97 1.07
C ASN A 91 -23.75 -14.14 2.03
N THR A 92 -24.02 -14.28 3.33
CA THR A 92 -22.96 -14.45 4.33
C THR A 92 -22.67 -15.90 4.71
N PHE A 93 -23.22 -16.87 3.98
CA PHE A 93 -22.97 -18.28 4.23
C PHE A 93 -21.64 -18.75 3.63
N GLU A 94 -20.63 -18.98 4.48
CA GLU A 94 -19.33 -19.47 4.04
C GLU A 94 -19.38 -20.99 3.84
N THR A 95 -19.62 -21.42 2.60
CA THR A 95 -19.70 -22.87 2.28
C THR A 95 -18.35 -23.56 2.39
N VAL A 96 -17.28 -22.89 1.95
CA VAL A 96 -15.93 -23.47 1.84
C VAL A 96 -14.96 -22.62 2.64
N SER A 97 -14.63 -23.10 3.82
CA SER A 97 -13.75 -22.39 4.75
C SER A 97 -12.28 -22.65 4.50
N VAL A 98 -11.47 -21.63 4.78
CA VAL A 98 -10.03 -21.84 4.97
C VAL A 98 -9.79 -22.82 6.15
N PRO A 99 -8.92 -23.83 5.99
CA PRO A 99 -8.52 -24.72 7.08
C PRO A 99 -7.99 -23.92 8.28
N THR A 100 -8.20 -24.41 9.50
CA THR A 100 -7.75 -23.72 10.74
C THR A 100 -6.26 -23.37 10.72
N ALA A 101 -5.43 -24.21 10.12
CA ALA A 101 -3.99 -23.95 10.00
C ALA A 101 -3.66 -22.72 9.10
N LEU A 102 -4.55 -22.36 8.17
CA LEU A 102 -4.37 -21.27 7.19
C LEU A 102 -5.13 -19.99 7.56
N GLN A 103 -5.89 -20.01 8.66
CA GLN A 103 -6.64 -18.84 9.13
C GLN A 103 -5.71 -17.68 9.49
N VAL A 104 -6.20 -16.45 9.37
CA VAL A 104 -5.44 -15.25 9.75
C VAL A 104 -5.01 -15.37 11.23
N PRO A 105 -3.71 -15.23 11.55
CA PRO A 105 -3.24 -15.39 12.93
C PRO A 105 -3.86 -14.35 13.88
N GLY A 106 -4.47 -14.84 14.96
CA GLY A 106 -5.17 -14.02 15.95
C GLY A 106 -6.57 -13.55 15.55
N ALA A 107 -7.05 -13.88 14.35
CA ALA A 107 -8.39 -13.54 13.93
C ALA A 107 -9.46 -14.45 14.56
N VAL A 108 -10.67 -13.91 14.69
CA VAL A 108 -11.84 -14.63 15.20
C VAL A 108 -12.86 -14.76 14.08
N TYR A 109 -13.23 -15.99 13.73
CA TYR A 109 -14.24 -16.28 12.72
C TYR A 109 -15.60 -16.48 13.39
N CYS A 110 -16.66 -15.95 12.78
CA CYS A 110 -17.96 -15.83 13.44
C CYS A 110 -19.00 -16.81 12.90
N THR A 111 -19.89 -17.29 13.76
CA THR A 111 -21.01 -18.14 13.34
C THR A 111 -22.02 -17.38 12.48
N THR A 112 -22.24 -16.09 12.79
CA THR A 112 -23.07 -15.16 12.00
C THR A 112 -22.23 -13.94 11.62
N ALA A 113 -22.54 -13.30 10.50
CA ALA A 113 -21.72 -12.21 9.97
C ALA A 113 -21.82 -10.91 10.78
N ASP A 114 -22.78 -10.81 11.70
CA ASP A 114 -22.83 -9.71 12.67
C ASP A 114 -21.85 -9.90 13.84
N CYS A 115 -21.15 -11.06 13.90
CA CYS A 115 -20.18 -11.41 14.93
C CYS A 115 -20.66 -11.21 16.38
N THR A 116 -21.96 -11.30 16.63
CA THR A 116 -22.53 -11.09 17.97
C THR A 116 -22.02 -12.17 18.93
N GLY A 117 -21.37 -11.74 20.02
CA GLY A 117 -20.77 -12.63 21.02
C GLY A 117 -19.35 -13.12 20.69
N PHE A 118 -18.77 -12.67 19.58
CA PHE A 118 -17.37 -12.92 19.21
C PHE A 118 -16.51 -11.70 19.54
N SER A 119 -15.26 -11.94 19.91
CA SER A 119 -14.30 -10.87 20.20
C SER A 119 -12.87 -11.37 20.12
N ILE A 120 -12.00 -10.59 19.50
CA ILE A 120 -10.55 -10.83 19.52
C ILE A 120 -9.93 -10.66 20.92
N ALA A 121 -10.60 -9.98 21.85
CA ALA A 121 -10.15 -9.88 23.24
C ALA A 121 -10.27 -11.22 23.99
N THR A 122 -11.10 -12.14 23.48
CA THR A 122 -11.28 -13.50 24.00
C THR A 122 -11.12 -14.52 22.86
N PRO A 123 -9.89 -14.78 22.39
CA PRO A 123 -9.63 -15.54 21.15
C PRO A 123 -10.17 -16.97 21.12
N GLY A 124 -10.51 -17.55 22.27
CA GLY A 124 -11.00 -18.93 22.39
C GLY A 124 -12.42 -19.17 21.82
N THR A 125 -13.07 -18.18 21.20
CA THR A 125 -14.46 -18.27 20.73
C THR A 125 -14.62 -18.41 19.22
N SER A 126 -13.56 -18.58 18.43
CA SER A 126 -13.67 -18.71 16.96
C SER A 126 -14.56 -19.89 16.54
N ALA A 127 -15.47 -19.65 15.59
CA ALA A 127 -16.34 -20.66 15.02
C ALA A 127 -15.53 -21.69 14.22
N PRO A 128 -15.88 -23.00 14.30
CA PRO A 128 -15.21 -24.02 13.50
C PRO A 128 -15.41 -23.74 12.00
N ALA A 129 -14.43 -24.15 11.19
CA ALA A 129 -14.54 -24.11 9.73
C ALA A 129 -15.77 -24.89 9.26
N SER A 130 -16.43 -24.39 8.21
CA SER A 130 -17.56 -25.06 7.59
C SER A 130 -17.16 -26.42 7.03
N ALA A 131 -17.96 -27.42 7.34
CA ALA A 131 -17.81 -28.80 6.88
C ALA A 131 -19.04 -29.17 6.05
N CYS A 132 -19.04 -28.66 4.82
CA CYS A 132 -20.14 -28.77 3.87
C CYS A 132 -19.83 -29.75 2.73
N THR A 133 -20.87 -30.37 2.18
CA THR A 133 -20.81 -31.20 0.98
C THR A 133 -21.88 -30.73 -0.01
N ILE A 134 -21.45 -30.46 -1.24
CA ILE A 134 -22.32 -30.06 -2.35
C ILE A 134 -22.64 -31.31 -3.16
N SER A 135 -23.94 -31.58 -3.37
CA SER A 135 -24.40 -32.69 -4.19
C SER A 135 -24.02 -32.45 -5.66
N PRO A 136 -23.29 -33.38 -6.33
CA PRO A 136 -22.91 -33.21 -7.72
C PRO A 136 -24.10 -33.31 -8.70
N THR A 137 -25.25 -33.84 -8.26
CA THR A 137 -26.44 -34.03 -9.10
C THR A 137 -27.52 -32.99 -8.88
N THR A 138 -27.64 -32.45 -7.67
CA THR A 138 -28.72 -31.51 -7.32
C THR A 138 -28.22 -30.11 -6.98
N GLY A 139 -26.91 -29.91 -6.82
CA GLY A 139 -26.32 -28.65 -6.33
C GLY A 139 -26.65 -28.34 -4.87
N GLY A 140 -27.44 -29.19 -4.20
CA GLY A 140 -27.84 -28.99 -2.81
C GLY A 140 -26.65 -29.08 -1.87
N THR A 141 -26.54 -28.13 -0.95
CA THR A 141 -25.47 -28.08 0.05
C THR A 141 -25.97 -28.63 1.39
N SER A 142 -25.19 -29.50 2.01
CA SER A 142 -25.47 -30.04 3.35
C SER A 142 -24.23 -29.88 4.23
N CYS A 143 -24.39 -29.47 5.49
CA CYS A 143 -23.25 -29.17 6.36
C CYS A 143 -23.41 -29.80 7.74
N SER A 144 -22.32 -30.36 8.26
CA SER A 144 -22.23 -30.87 9.63
C SER A 144 -21.80 -29.79 10.63
N ALA A 145 -21.10 -28.77 10.13
CA ALA A 145 -20.81 -27.51 10.78
C ALA A 145 -20.81 -26.42 9.71
N ALA A 146 -21.26 -25.21 10.03
CA ALA A 146 -21.13 -24.07 9.15
C ALA A 146 -20.91 -22.79 9.95
N ARG A 147 -20.17 -21.86 9.35
CA ARG A 147 -19.93 -20.50 9.84
C ARG A 147 -20.30 -19.48 8.77
N SER A 148 -20.25 -18.21 9.15
CA SER A 148 -20.45 -17.10 8.21
C SER A 148 -19.14 -16.62 7.59
N THR A 149 -19.24 -15.72 6.62
CA THR A 149 -18.11 -14.96 6.06
C THR A 149 -17.59 -13.87 7.00
N GLY A 150 -18.25 -13.64 8.14
CA GLY A 150 -17.84 -12.67 9.15
C GLY A 150 -16.57 -13.09 9.88
N ARG A 151 -15.58 -12.20 9.92
CA ARG A 151 -14.30 -12.37 10.62
C ARG A 151 -13.89 -11.05 11.28
N ILE A 152 -13.35 -11.14 12.49
CA ILE A 152 -12.71 -10.02 13.17
C ILE A 152 -11.21 -10.23 13.14
N ASP A 153 -10.52 -9.40 12.35
CA ASP A 153 -9.07 -9.37 12.27
C ASP A 153 -8.46 -8.57 13.44
N PRO A 154 -7.30 -9.02 13.97
CA PRO A 154 -6.68 -8.43 15.15
C PRO A 154 -6.11 -7.03 14.88
N SER A 155 -5.86 -6.28 15.95
CA SER A 155 -5.39 -4.88 15.90
C SER A 155 -4.07 -4.66 15.14
N TRP A 156 -3.27 -5.70 14.94
CA TRP A 156 -2.03 -5.60 14.17
C TRP A 156 -2.28 -5.46 12.66
N VAL A 157 -3.44 -5.87 12.17
CA VAL A 157 -3.86 -5.62 10.79
C VAL A 157 -4.27 -4.16 10.68
N THR A 158 -3.65 -3.44 9.75
CA THR A 158 -3.89 -1.99 9.54
C THR A 158 -4.56 -1.70 8.21
N SER A 159 -4.58 -2.67 7.31
CA SER A 159 -5.10 -2.56 5.95
C SER A 159 -5.58 -3.92 5.46
N GLU A 160 -6.60 -3.89 4.60
CA GLU A 160 -7.23 -5.07 4.01
C GLU A 160 -7.13 -5.00 2.50
N GLY A 161 -6.63 -6.07 1.89
CA GLY A 161 -6.78 -6.32 0.48
C GLY A 161 -8.26 -6.54 0.15
N TRP A 162 -8.73 -5.91 -0.91
CA TRP A 162 -10.09 -6.09 -1.43
C TRP A 162 -10.06 -6.47 -2.90
N GLN A 163 -10.73 -7.58 -3.21
CA GLN A 163 -11.07 -7.99 -4.56
C GLN A 163 -12.58 -8.08 -4.65
N GLY A 164 -13.21 -7.52 -5.67
CA GLY A 164 -14.67 -7.49 -5.83
C GLY A 164 -15.14 -7.88 -7.22
N PHE A 165 -16.45 -8.04 -7.39
CA PHE A 165 -17.10 -8.24 -8.69
C PHE A 165 -18.43 -7.48 -8.73
N SER A 166 -18.93 -7.19 -9.94
CA SER A 166 -20.19 -6.47 -10.11
C SER A 166 -21.36 -7.23 -9.46
N GLY A 167 -22.16 -6.52 -8.65
CA GLY A 167 -23.33 -7.08 -7.97
C GLY A 167 -23.03 -7.84 -6.67
N GLN A 168 -21.77 -7.90 -6.23
CA GLN A 168 -21.38 -8.46 -4.93
C GLN A 168 -20.99 -7.33 -3.97
N ASN A 169 -21.36 -7.47 -2.70
CA ASN A 169 -21.10 -6.48 -1.67
C ASN A 169 -20.12 -6.99 -0.62
N SER A 170 -19.26 -6.11 -0.14
CA SER A 170 -18.32 -6.40 0.94
C SER A 170 -18.38 -5.26 1.95
N PHE A 171 -18.30 -5.61 3.23
CA PHE A 171 -18.42 -4.71 4.35
C PHE A 171 -17.15 -4.76 5.17
N LEU A 172 -16.64 -3.58 5.51
CA LEU A 172 -15.39 -3.42 6.20
C LEU A 172 -15.54 -2.35 7.28
N GLU A 173 -15.41 -2.77 8.54
CA GLU A 173 -15.58 -1.91 9.72
C GLU A 173 -14.27 -1.82 10.50
N PHE A 174 -13.59 -0.68 10.42
CA PHE A 174 -12.37 -0.43 11.18
C PHE A 174 -12.72 0.04 12.60
N GLY A 175 -12.46 -0.80 13.59
CA GLY A 175 -12.62 -0.42 15.00
C GLY A 175 -11.51 0.54 15.42
N LYS A 176 -11.87 1.78 15.78
CA LYS A 176 -10.91 2.81 16.23
C LYS A 176 -11.13 3.18 17.69
N ALA A 177 -10.04 3.44 18.41
CA ALA A 177 -10.09 4.00 19.76
C ALA A 177 -9.03 5.10 19.93
N PRO A 178 -9.25 6.10 20.80
CA PRO A 178 -8.17 6.99 21.23
C PRO A 178 -7.06 6.21 21.92
N PHE A 179 -5.84 6.71 21.82
CA PHE A 179 -4.72 6.24 22.62
C PHE A 179 -4.94 6.55 24.10
N ALA A 180 -4.59 5.61 24.99
CA ALA A 180 -4.61 5.83 26.44
C ALA A 180 -3.49 6.80 26.86
N ALA A 181 -3.56 7.36 28.07
CA ALA A 181 -2.46 8.16 28.60
C ALA A 181 -1.19 7.31 28.77
N GLY A 182 -0.05 7.81 28.31
CA GLY A 182 1.21 7.09 28.22
C GLY A 182 1.28 6.08 27.06
N GLU A 183 0.38 6.17 26.07
CA GLU A 183 0.35 5.31 24.89
C GLU A 183 0.49 6.14 23.61
N ASN A 184 1.34 5.71 22.69
CA ASN A 184 1.47 6.31 21.36
C ASN A 184 1.42 5.24 20.26
N GLY A 185 1.19 5.67 19.01
CA GLY A 185 1.06 4.76 17.87
C GLY A 185 2.37 4.44 17.14
N GLY A 186 3.47 5.02 17.59
CA GLY A 186 4.77 4.98 16.92
C GLY A 186 4.90 5.94 15.74
N ILE A 187 5.86 5.66 14.86
CA ILE A 187 6.17 6.47 13.69
C ILE A 187 5.96 5.61 12.45
N HIS A 188 5.17 6.08 11.49
CA HIS A 188 4.91 5.36 10.24
C HIS A 188 4.95 6.30 9.04
N GLY A 189 4.94 5.75 7.84
CA GLY A 189 4.90 6.55 6.64
C GLY A 189 5.12 5.72 5.38
N GLU A 190 5.52 6.39 4.32
CA GLU A 190 5.68 5.82 2.99
C GLU A 190 6.91 6.42 2.30
N VAL A 191 7.51 5.65 1.39
CA VAL A 191 8.52 6.14 0.45
C VAL A 191 7.88 6.19 -0.93
N ILE A 192 7.67 7.41 -1.44
CA ILE A 192 6.93 7.66 -2.67
C ILE A 192 7.89 7.84 -3.85
N TYR A 193 7.52 7.27 -5.00
CA TYR A 193 8.13 7.58 -6.29
C TYR A 193 7.55 8.88 -6.86
N ALA A 194 8.29 9.98 -6.70
CA ALA A 194 7.90 11.29 -7.17
C ALA A 194 8.12 11.44 -8.68
N SER A 195 7.19 10.87 -9.46
CA SER A 195 7.12 11.06 -10.91
C SER A 195 7.01 12.54 -11.24
N THR A 196 6.05 13.26 -10.66
CA THR A 196 5.97 14.73 -10.75
C THR A 196 6.54 15.39 -9.50
N ARG A 197 7.33 16.45 -9.68
CA ARG A 197 7.94 17.22 -8.58
C ARG A 197 7.56 18.69 -8.72
N PRO A 198 6.34 19.09 -8.31
CA PRO A 198 5.80 20.42 -8.56
C PRO A 198 6.22 21.48 -7.53
N PHE A 199 6.61 21.06 -6.32
CA PHE A 199 6.94 21.96 -5.22
C PHE A 199 8.42 22.35 -5.22
N ASP A 200 8.69 23.60 -4.85
CA ASP A 200 10.05 24.14 -4.75
C ASP A 200 10.82 23.61 -3.53
N ASP A 201 10.11 23.33 -2.42
CA ASP A 201 10.67 22.77 -1.19
C ASP A 201 10.26 21.30 -1.04
N PRO A 202 11.19 20.33 -1.11
CA PRO A 202 10.88 18.91 -0.95
C PRO A 202 10.31 18.55 0.43
N GLN A 203 10.48 19.41 1.45
CA GLN A 203 9.84 19.23 2.75
C GLN A 203 8.31 19.29 2.65
N LEU A 204 7.78 20.00 1.65
CA LEU A 204 6.35 20.23 1.43
C LEU A 204 5.75 19.31 0.36
N LEU A 205 6.49 18.29 -0.07
CA LEU A 205 5.94 17.30 -1.00
C LEU A 205 4.78 16.56 -0.35
N LEU A 206 3.83 16.19 -1.21
CA LEU A 206 2.60 15.50 -0.88
C LEU A 206 2.49 14.25 -1.74
N HIS A 207 1.79 13.23 -1.25
CA HIS A 207 1.52 12.04 -2.03
C HIS A 207 0.35 12.30 -2.98
N THR A 208 0.64 12.45 -4.27
CA THR A 208 -0.40 12.68 -5.30
C THR A 208 -0.99 11.36 -5.77
N SER A 209 -2.20 11.38 -6.32
CA SER A 209 -2.92 10.14 -6.67
C SER A 209 -2.26 9.31 -7.77
N TRP A 210 -1.38 9.90 -8.57
CA TRP A 210 -0.68 9.25 -9.69
C TRP A 210 0.77 8.84 -9.36
N THR A 211 1.24 9.08 -8.13
CA THR A 211 2.59 8.67 -7.71
C THR A 211 2.51 7.34 -6.98
N PRO A 212 3.12 6.26 -7.50
CA PRO A 212 3.24 5.01 -6.77
C PRO A 212 4.28 5.14 -5.66
N ASP A 213 4.32 4.14 -4.79
CA ASP A 213 5.28 4.01 -3.71
C ASP A 213 6.38 3.00 -4.06
N VAL A 214 7.47 3.01 -3.29
CA VAL A 214 8.67 2.22 -3.57
C VAL A 214 8.83 1.12 -2.51
N PRO A 215 8.65 -0.17 -2.88
CA PRO A 215 8.82 -1.28 -1.95
C PRO A 215 10.29 -1.57 -1.62
N GLY A 216 10.55 -2.23 -0.48
CA GLY A 216 11.86 -2.77 -0.11
C GLY A 216 12.93 -1.74 0.29
N VAL A 217 12.57 -0.46 0.46
CA VAL A 217 13.48 0.61 0.87
C VAL A 217 13.85 0.47 2.33
N THR A 218 15.13 0.59 2.67
CA THR A 218 15.57 0.45 4.06
C THR A 218 15.35 1.76 4.82
N MET A 219 14.67 1.65 5.97
CA MET A 219 14.33 2.75 6.85
C MET A 219 15.02 2.56 8.19
N ASN A 220 15.75 3.58 8.65
CA ASN A 220 16.41 3.59 9.95
C ASN A 220 15.76 4.61 10.88
N LEU A 221 15.71 4.29 12.16
CA LEU A 221 15.25 5.18 13.21
C LEU A 221 16.39 5.48 14.17
N TYR A 222 16.65 6.75 14.42
CA TYR A 222 17.67 7.20 15.36
C TYR A 222 17.03 7.96 16.53
N GLN A 223 17.49 7.67 17.74
CA GLN A 223 17.21 8.51 18.90
C GLN A 223 18.11 9.75 18.86
N VAL A 224 17.52 10.92 19.07
CA VAL A 224 18.25 12.17 19.21
C VAL A 224 18.79 12.29 20.64
N GLY A 225 20.09 12.53 20.76
CA GLY A 225 20.77 12.79 22.02
C GLY A 225 21.76 13.94 21.93
N THR A 226 22.57 14.09 22.98
CA THR A 226 23.64 15.08 23.05
C THR A 226 24.96 14.37 23.31
N ALA A 227 25.94 14.58 22.43
CA ALA A 227 27.30 14.09 22.60
C ALA A 227 28.01 14.82 23.75
N ALA A 228 29.11 14.26 24.22
CA ALA A 228 29.88 14.81 25.35
C ALA A 228 30.43 16.23 25.11
N ASP A 229 30.55 16.64 23.84
CA ASP A 229 30.97 17.98 23.41
C ASP A 229 29.81 18.98 23.27
N GLY A 230 28.58 18.57 23.58
CA GLY A 230 27.37 19.39 23.47
C GLY A 230 26.72 19.39 22.08
N THR A 231 27.28 18.67 21.11
CA THR A 231 26.68 18.53 19.77
C THR A 231 25.57 17.48 19.75
N GLN A 232 24.72 17.48 18.72
CA GLN A 232 23.69 16.47 18.56
C GLN A 232 24.31 15.10 18.24
N SER A 233 23.92 14.06 18.97
CA SER A 233 24.27 12.67 18.68
C SER A 233 23.07 11.90 18.15
N LEU A 234 23.29 10.98 17.21
CA LEU A 234 22.28 10.04 16.72
C LEU A 234 22.67 8.62 17.11
N THR A 235 21.78 7.89 17.77
CA THR A 235 21.96 6.46 18.06
C THR A 235 20.92 5.67 17.29
N LEU A 236 21.37 4.74 16.43
CA LEU A 236 20.47 3.86 15.69
C LEU A 236 19.73 2.98 16.69
N ILE A 237 18.39 3.02 16.65
CA ILE A 237 17.56 2.29 17.60
C ILE A 237 16.63 1.27 16.96
N ASP A 238 16.32 1.41 15.66
CA ASP A 238 15.47 0.48 14.93
C ASP A 238 15.78 0.56 13.42
N THR A 239 15.54 -0.53 12.71
CA THR A 239 15.66 -0.63 11.25
C THR A 239 14.53 -1.51 10.71
N THR A 240 13.86 -1.05 9.66
CA THR A 240 12.82 -1.79 8.93
C THR A 240 12.98 -1.61 7.42
N LYS A 241 12.11 -2.26 6.64
CA LYS A 241 11.96 -2.01 5.20
C LYS A 241 10.55 -1.55 4.89
N THR A 242 10.40 -0.80 3.80
CA THR A 242 9.08 -0.54 3.25
C THR A 242 8.43 -1.83 2.74
N SER A 243 7.12 -1.95 2.91
CA SER A 243 6.32 -3.12 2.52
C SER A 243 6.34 -3.34 1.02
N SER A 244 6.11 -4.59 0.63
CA SER A 244 5.79 -4.99 -0.73
C SER A 244 4.52 -5.84 -0.71
N TRP A 245 3.54 -5.47 -1.53
CA TRP A 245 2.34 -6.26 -1.76
C TRP A 245 2.71 -7.65 -2.26
N ASP A 246 3.61 -7.74 -3.24
CA ASP A 246 3.98 -9.02 -3.86
C ASP A 246 4.73 -9.94 -2.88
N ASP A 247 5.68 -9.40 -2.10
CA ASP A 247 6.34 -10.19 -1.05
C ASP A 247 5.35 -10.68 0.01
N TRP A 248 4.32 -9.88 0.33
CA TRP A 248 3.28 -10.28 1.28
C TRP A 248 2.35 -11.36 0.70
N ALA A 249 1.78 -11.11 -0.48
CA ALA A 249 0.82 -12.03 -1.12
C ALA A 249 1.43 -13.41 -1.41
N GLN A 250 2.76 -13.48 -1.54
CA GLN A 250 3.50 -14.70 -1.88
C GLN A 250 4.32 -15.25 -0.70
N GLY A 251 4.43 -14.49 0.39
CA GLY A 251 5.28 -14.83 1.52
C GLY A 251 4.65 -15.83 2.50
N PHE A 252 5.50 -16.35 3.39
CA PHE A 252 5.12 -17.31 4.42
C PHE A 252 5.61 -16.87 5.79
N TYR A 253 4.87 -17.24 6.83
CA TYR A 253 5.33 -17.05 8.20
C TYR A 253 6.64 -17.81 8.43
N PRO A 254 7.72 -17.14 8.89
CA PRO A 254 9.03 -17.73 9.10
C PRO A 254 9.01 -19.04 9.87
N GLY A 255 9.70 -20.06 9.35
CA GLY A 255 9.77 -21.39 9.96
C GLY A 255 8.54 -22.26 9.72
N THR A 256 7.60 -21.84 8.86
CA THR A 256 6.38 -22.59 8.52
C THR A 256 6.13 -22.60 7.01
N SER A 257 5.17 -23.42 6.56
CA SER A 257 4.62 -23.39 5.19
C SER A 257 3.27 -22.68 5.11
N LYS A 258 2.94 -21.83 6.09
CA LYS A 258 1.69 -21.06 6.13
C LYS A 258 1.83 -19.75 5.35
N PRO A 259 1.08 -19.52 4.27
CA PRO A 259 1.11 -18.25 3.54
C PRO A 259 0.59 -17.09 4.40
N TYR A 260 1.05 -15.87 4.14
CA TYR A 260 0.52 -14.68 4.80
C TYR A 260 -0.94 -14.39 4.44
N MET A 261 -1.33 -14.69 3.20
CA MET A 261 -2.64 -14.38 2.64
C MET A 261 -3.32 -15.67 2.13
N ASN A 262 -4.51 -16.00 2.66
CA ASN A 262 -5.26 -17.20 2.28
C ASN A 262 -6.75 -16.90 2.12
N CYS A 263 -7.37 -17.41 1.06
CA CYS A 263 -8.74 -17.09 0.68
C CYS A 263 -9.65 -18.34 0.74
N PRO A 264 -10.86 -18.23 1.32
CA PRO A 264 -11.89 -19.26 1.29
C PRO A 264 -12.48 -19.43 -0.12
N GLY A 265 -13.45 -20.34 -0.28
CA GLY A 265 -14.21 -20.49 -1.53
C GLY A 265 -13.67 -21.49 -2.54
N GLN A 266 -12.45 -22.00 -2.36
CA GLN A 266 -11.80 -22.90 -3.34
C GLN A 266 -12.05 -24.37 -2.99
N LEU A 267 -12.83 -25.06 -3.83
CA LEU A 267 -13.14 -26.49 -3.67
C LEU A 267 -12.01 -27.37 -4.22
N ALA A 268 -11.93 -28.60 -3.72
CA ALA A 268 -11.08 -29.63 -4.33
C ALA A 268 -11.70 -30.12 -5.65
N GLN A 269 -10.96 -30.96 -6.39
CA GLN A 269 -11.48 -31.61 -7.59
C GLN A 269 -12.84 -32.28 -7.32
N PRO A 270 -13.81 -32.18 -8.25
CA PRO A 270 -15.08 -32.91 -8.12
C PRO A 270 -14.87 -34.41 -8.05
N THR A 271 -15.74 -35.09 -7.30
CA THR A 271 -15.81 -36.56 -7.20
C THR A 271 -17.21 -37.06 -7.58
N THR A 272 -17.39 -38.36 -7.67
CA THR A 272 -18.73 -38.95 -7.91
C THR A 272 -19.72 -38.70 -6.78
N THR A 273 -19.23 -38.32 -5.59
CA THR A 273 -20.03 -38.16 -4.36
C THR A 273 -20.07 -36.72 -3.85
N ALA A 274 -19.26 -35.82 -4.40
CA ALA A 274 -19.19 -34.42 -3.99
C ALA A 274 -18.86 -33.53 -5.19
N GLY A 275 -19.58 -32.42 -5.32
CA GLY A 275 -19.21 -31.33 -6.21
C GLY A 275 -17.84 -30.77 -5.85
N GLY A 276 -17.19 -30.12 -6.81
CA GLY A 276 -15.85 -29.59 -6.65
C GLY A 276 -15.51 -28.60 -7.74
N ASP A 277 -14.28 -28.07 -7.70
CA ASP A 277 -13.79 -27.10 -8.65
C ASP A 277 -13.28 -27.80 -9.93
N LEU A 278 -13.91 -27.49 -11.05
CA LEU A 278 -13.55 -28.04 -12.36
C LEU A 278 -12.19 -27.55 -12.85
N PHE A 279 -11.71 -26.39 -12.38
CA PHE A 279 -10.42 -25.81 -12.74
C PHE A 279 -9.29 -26.27 -11.84
N PHE A 280 -9.56 -27.07 -10.81
CA PHE A 280 -8.54 -27.51 -9.86
C PHE A 280 -7.33 -28.20 -10.52
N PHE A 281 -7.51 -28.83 -11.69
CA PHE A 281 -6.40 -29.44 -12.44
C PHE A 281 -5.35 -28.43 -12.90
N THR A 282 -5.71 -27.15 -13.10
CA THR A 282 -4.74 -26.08 -13.44
C THR A 282 -3.95 -25.64 -12.21
N LEU A 283 -4.47 -25.87 -11.00
CA LEU A 283 -3.85 -25.46 -9.74
C LEU A 283 -3.06 -26.59 -9.07
N TYR A 284 -3.35 -27.84 -9.42
CA TYR A 284 -2.73 -29.00 -8.80
C TYR A 284 -1.21 -29.03 -8.99
N ASN A 285 -0.47 -29.16 -7.88
CA ASN A 285 1.01 -29.24 -7.86
C ASN A 285 1.73 -28.13 -8.62
N GLN A 286 1.18 -26.91 -8.63
CA GLN A 286 1.86 -25.79 -9.27
C GLN A 286 3.18 -25.48 -8.55
N PRO A 287 4.28 -25.31 -9.30
CA PRO A 287 5.51 -24.83 -8.71
C PRO A 287 5.36 -23.39 -8.24
N MET A 288 6.12 -23.00 -7.23
CA MET A 288 6.10 -21.64 -6.72
C MET A 288 6.97 -20.74 -7.61
N TYR A 289 6.41 -20.25 -8.71
CA TYR A 289 7.18 -19.46 -9.69
C TYR A 289 7.81 -18.17 -9.14
N LEU A 290 7.38 -17.65 -7.98
CA LEU A 290 8.01 -16.48 -7.37
C LEU A 290 9.32 -16.79 -6.64
N ASP A 291 9.53 -18.02 -6.18
CA ASP A 291 10.81 -18.38 -5.56
C ASP A 291 11.88 -18.71 -6.62
N VAL A 292 11.50 -18.83 -7.90
CA VAL A 292 12.39 -19.03 -9.04
C VAL A 292 13.50 -17.98 -9.09
N TYR A 293 13.13 -16.70 -8.88
CA TYR A 293 14.08 -15.59 -8.89
C TYR A 293 15.15 -15.75 -7.81
N ASN A 294 14.71 -16.13 -6.61
CA ASN A 294 15.58 -16.33 -5.45
C ASN A 294 16.34 -17.67 -5.49
N ASN A 295 15.96 -18.58 -6.39
CA ASN A 295 16.51 -19.94 -6.50
C ASN A 295 17.13 -20.23 -7.87
N GLY A 296 17.71 -19.20 -8.53
CA GLY A 296 18.54 -19.39 -9.72
C GLY A 296 17.78 -19.89 -10.95
N GLY A 297 16.51 -19.55 -11.09
CA GLY A 297 15.70 -19.93 -12.25
C GLY A 297 14.93 -21.24 -12.10
N THR A 298 15.00 -21.90 -10.94
CA THR A 298 14.22 -23.12 -10.66
C THR A 298 13.36 -22.93 -9.43
N PRO A 299 12.06 -23.30 -9.47
CA PRO A 299 11.22 -23.24 -8.28
C PRO A 299 11.75 -24.20 -7.20
N ALA A 300 11.96 -23.72 -5.98
CA ALA A 300 12.42 -24.55 -4.86
C ALA A 300 11.25 -25.20 -4.08
N HIS A 301 10.07 -24.58 -4.13
CA HIS A 301 8.87 -25.05 -3.46
C HIS A 301 7.72 -25.29 -4.44
N THR A 302 6.81 -26.19 -4.06
CA THR A 302 5.46 -26.25 -4.64
C THR A 302 4.52 -25.45 -3.75
N VAL A 303 3.48 -24.86 -4.34
CA VAL A 303 2.47 -24.15 -3.54
C VAL A 303 1.78 -25.14 -2.59
N PRO A 304 1.67 -24.84 -1.27
CA PRO A 304 1.01 -25.74 -0.31
C PRO A 304 -0.45 -26.03 -0.67
N ASN A 305 -1.00 -27.11 -0.09
CA ASN A 305 -2.39 -27.53 -0.25
C ASN A 305 -2.83 -27.67 -1.72
N ASN A 306 -1.92 -28.12 -2.61
CA ASN A 306 -2.17 -28.22 -4.05
C ASN A 306 -2.66 -26.89 -4.66
N SER A 307 -2.12 -25.78 -4.16
CA SER A 307 -2.48 -24.41 -4.53
C SER A 307 -3.92 -23.99 -4.20
N GLN A 308 -4.63 -24.75 -3.37
CA GLN A 308 -5.90 -24.30 -2.81
C GLN A 308 -5.69 -23.23 -1.73
N PHE A 309 -6.70 -22.38 -1.59
CA PHE A 309 -6.79 -21.30 -0.63
C PHE A 309 -5.78 -20.17 -0.84
N LYS A 310 -5.06 -20.15 -1.96
CA LYS A 310 -4.22 -19.00 -2.30
C LYS A 310 -5.11 -17.86 -2.80
N CYS A 311 -4.79 -16.64 -2.41
CA CYS A 311 -5.51 -15.46 -2.88
C CYS A 311 -5.00 -15.04 -4.27
N TYR A 312 -5.66 -15.54 -5.32
CA TYR A 312 -5.31 -15.22 -6.71
C TYR A 312 -5.89 -13.88 -7.15
N ASP A 313 -5.21 -13.23 -8.10
CA ASP A 313 -5.88 -12.25 -8.97
C ASP A 313 -6.85 -12.97 -9.92
N GLY A 314 -7.89 -12.28 -10.36
CA GLY A 314 -8.86 -12.80 -11.33
C GLY A 314 -9.99 -13.66 -10.76
N MET A 315 -10.71 -14.33 -11.66
CA MET A 315 -12.07 -14.86 -11.44
C MET A 315 -12.15 -16.13 -10.56
N HIS A 316 -11.03 -16.78 -10.25
CA HIS A 316 -11.05 -17.98 -9.40
C HIS A 316 -11.37 -17.65 -7.93
N ASN A 317 -11.10 -16.41 -7.53
CA ASN A 317 -11.26 -15.95 -6.17
C ASN A 317 -12.34 -14.84 -6.15
N TRP A 318 -13.60 -15.26 -6.08
CA TRP A 318 -14.74 -14.34 -6.08
C TRP A 318 -14.76 -13.54 -4.79
N ASN A 319 -14.90 -12.21 -4.92
CA ASN A 319 -15.10 -11.22 -3.86
C ASN A 319 -14.50 -11.56 -2.49
N GLN A 320 -13.31 -11.04 -2.20
CA GLN A 320 -12.54 -11.38 -1.01
C GLN A 320 -12.03 -10.15 -0.25
N LEU A 321 -11.89 -10.32 1.06
CA LEU A 321 -11.25 -9.39 1.98
C LEU A 321 -10.21 -10.14 2.83
N GLN A 322 -8.94 -9.77 2.69
CA GLN A 322 -7.84 -10.40 3.42
C GLN A 322 -6.78 -9.39 3.84
N PRO A 323 -6.13 -9.55 5.01
CA PRO A 323 -5.05 -8.67 5.43
C PRO A 323 -3.99 -8.55 4.37
N ALA A 324 -3.68 -7.32 3.96
CA ALA A 324 -2.68 -7.06 2.94
C ALA A 324 -2.08 -5.67 3.06
N TYR A 325 -0.83 -5.53 2.63
CA TYR A 325 -0.08 -4.28 2.64
C TYR A 325 0.05 -3.74 1.22
N TYR A 326 -0.01 -2.42 1.06
CA TYR A 326 0.39 -1.76 -0.18
C TYR A 326 1.91 -1.54 -0.19
N ASP A 327 2.48 -1.31 -1.37
CA ASP A 327 3.92 -1.05 -1.52
C ASP A 327 4.34 0.22 -0.76
N GLY A 328 5.58 0.23 -0.29
CA GLY A 328 6.25 1.45 0.16
C GLY A 328 5.90 1.97 1.55
N ALA A 329 4.93 1.38 2.25
CA ALA A 329 4.62 1.72 3.65
C ALA A 329 5.68 1.20 4.63
N TYR A 330 5.99 1.93 5.70
CA TYR A 330 6.87 1.47 6.78
C TYR A 330 6.33 1.89 8.15
N ARG A 331 6.80 1.21 9.21
CA ARG A 331 6.40 1.49 10.58
C ARG A 331 7.49 1.17 11.60
N PHE A 332 7.56 2.02 12.63
CA PHE A 332 8.30 1.87 13.87
C PHE A 332 7.35 1.91 15.07
N PRO A 333 7.53 1.08 16.11
CA PRO A 333 8.52 0.00 16.19
C PRO A 333 8.37 -1.03 15.07
N SER A 334 9.51 -1.50 14.54
CA SER A 334 9.49 -2.56 13.53
C SER A 334 9.08 -3.88 14.16
N ILE A 335 8.32 -4.71 13.44
CA ILE A 335 7.98 -6.07 13.84
C ILE A 335 8.62 -7.03 12.85
N VAL A 336 9.56 -7.84 13.30
CA VAL A 336 10.32 -8.76 12.43
C VAL A 336 9.59 -10.06 12.13
N ASN A 337 8.74 -10.50 13.04
CA ASN A 337 8.01 -11.74 12.90
C ASN A 337 6.77 -11.74 13.82
N ARG A 338 5.78 -12.53 13.41
CA ARG A 338 4.57 -12.79 14.19
C ARG A 338 4.38 -14.28 14.36
N ASP A 339 3.85 -14.66 15.52
CA ASP A 339 3.46 -16.02 15.78
C ASP A 339 2.35 -16.43 14.79
N PRO A 340 2.50 -17.53 14.04
CA PRO A 340 1.60 -17.92 12.97
C PRO A 340 0.22 -18.40 13.47
N THR A 341 -0.01 -18.47 14.78
CA THR A 341 -1.30 -18.85 15.37
C THR A 341 -2.00 -17.66 16.00
N SER A 342 -1.30 -16.93 16.88
CA SER A 342 -1.83 -15.83 17.67
C SER A 342 -1.68 -14.45 17.01
N GLY A 343 -0.78 -14.30 16.02
CA GLY A 343 -0.45 -13.01 15.41
C GLY A 343 0.34 -12.05 16.30
N ALA A 344 0.68 -12.47 17.53
CA ALA A 344 1.50 -11.70 18.45
C ALA A 344 2.91 -11.51 17.88
N ALA A 345 3.55 -10.38 18.21
CA ALA A 345 4.95 -10.18 17.87
C ALA A 345 5.80 -11.31 18.50
N ALA A 346 6.61 -11.95 17.68
CA ALA A 346 7.39 -13.12 18.07
C ALA A 346 8.79 -13.03 17.49
N ASN A 347 9.76 -13.64 18.18
CA ASN A 347 11.11 -13.76 17.61
C ASN A 347 11.08 -14.71 16.40
N ILE A 348 12.02 -14.52 15.47
CA ILE A 348 12.19 -15.47 14.36
C ILE A 348 12.70 -16.81 14.93
N PRO A 349 12.01 -17.94 14.68
CA PRO A 349 12.46 -19.25 15.17
C PRO A 349 13.91 -19.54 14.74
N GLY A 350 14.77 -19.89 15.70
CA GLY A 350 16.18 -20.21 15.44
C GLY A 350 17.11 -19.01 15.23
N SER A 351 16.61 -17.77 15.29
CA SER A 351 17.47 -16.58 15.21
C SER A 351 18.24 -16.33 16.51
N THR A 352 19.56 -16.10 16.38
CA THR A 352 20.44 -15.62 17.46
C THR A 352 20.51 -14.10 17.55
N THR A 353 19.92 -13.37 16.60
CA THR A 353 20.00 -11.90 16.45
C THR A 353 18.75 -11.15 16.89
N ASN A 354 17.89 -11.77 17.71
CA ASN A 354 16.85 -11.10 18.49
C ASN A 354 16.47 -11.96 19.73
N PRO A 355 17.37 -12.11 20.72
CA PRO A 355 17.03 -12.81 21.96
C PRO A 355 16.20 -11.87 22.85
N ALA A 356 14.94 -12.21 23.09
CA ALA A 356 14.21 -11.62 24.20
C ALA A 356 14.95 -11.96 25.51
N GLY A 357 15.20 -10.94 26.35
CA GLY A 357 15.48 -11.17 27.77
C GLY A 357 16.94 -11.25 28.24
N THR A 358 17.91 -10.62 27.57
CA THR A 358 19.21 -10.28 28.23
C THR A 358 19.48 -8.80 28.07
N GLY A 359 19.30 -8.03 29.15
CA GLY A 359 19.24 -6.57 29.17
C GLY A 359 20.26 -5.86 28.28
N THR A 360 19.75 -4.87 27.55
CA THR A 360 20.36 -3.97 26.53
C THR A 360 20.69 -4.59 25.18
N PRO A 361 20.43 -3.90 24.04
CA PRO A 361 19.21 -3.21 23.57
C PRO A 361 18.42 -4.10 22.57
N GLY A 362 17.09 -4.21 22.70
CA GLY A 362 16.21 -5.13 21.93
C GLY A 362 15.13 -5.78 22.82
N LEU A 363 14.47 -4.96 23.65
CA LEU A 363 13.88 -5.40 24.92
C LEU A 363 12.50 -6.09 24.81
N MET A 364 11.85 -6.06 23.64
CA MET A 364 10.51 -6.63 23.42
C MET A 364 10.55 -7.69 22.32
N ALA A 365 9.88 -8.83 22.55
CA ALA A 365 9.89 -9.95 21.60
C ALA A 365 9.34 -9.53 20.22
N GLY A 366 10.04 -9.95 19.16
CA GLY A 366 9.61 -9.75 17.77
C GLY A 366 9.79 -8.35 17.20
N SER A 367 10.56 -7.47 17.83
CA SER A 367 10.91 -6.13 17.31
C SER A 367 12.42 -5.92 17.23
N ASN A 368 12.90 -5.17 16.22
CA ASN A 368 14.31 -4.71 16.19
C ASN A 368 14.55 -3.47 17.07
N CYS A 369 13.48 -2.91 17.64
CA CYS A 369 13.55 -1.69 18.42
C CYS A 369 14.29 -1.91 19.74
N THR A 370 15.40 -1.20 19.87
CA THR A 370 16.35 -1.36 20.97
C THR A 370 15.93 -0.66 22.27
N ILE A 371 15.13 0.40 22.15
CA ILE A 371 14.65 1.23 23.26
C ILE A 371 13.17 1.03 23.57
N CYS A 372 12.50 0.13 22.86
CA CYS A 372 11.05 -0.03 22.99
C CYS A 372 10.67 -0.51 24.39
N VAL A 373 9.53 0.02 24.84
CA VAL A 373 8.87 -0.34 26.10
C VAL A 373 7.59 -1.11 25.80
N ALA A 374 7.01 -1.74 26.82
CA ALA A 374 5.70 -2.35 26.70
C ALA A 374 4.61 -1.26 26.62
N ASN A 375 3.75 -1.34 25.60
CA ASN A 375 2.54 -0.55 25.50
C ASN A 375 1.71 -0.77 26.78
N PRO A 376 1.25 0.30 27.46
CA PRO A 376 0.54 0.16 28.73
C PRO A 376 -0.84 -0.51 28.60
N THR A 377 -1.43 -0.54 27.41
CA THR A 377 -2.75 -1.12 27.15
C THR A 377 -2.69 -2.60 26.79
N ASP A 378 -1.78 -2.99 25.89
CA ASP A 378 -1.76 -4.35 25.31
C ASP A 378 -0.41 -5.06 25.40
N GLY A 379 0.62 -4.42 25.95
CA GLY A 379 1.95 -4.99 26.13
C GLY A 379 2.76 -5.15 24.83
N THR A 380 2.27 -4.65 23.69
CA THR A 380 3.03 -4.67 22.43
C THR A 380 4.23 -3.72 22.47
N PRO A 381 5.25 -3.89 21.61
CA PRO A 381 6.36 -2.94 21.54
C PRO A 381 5.87 -1.53 21.21
N MET A 382 6.34 -0.54 21.97
CA MET A 382 6.01 0.88 21.80
C MET A 382 7.28 1.73 21.93
N LEU A 383 7.42 2.76 21.09
CA LEU A 383 8.48 3.75 21.24
C LEU A 383 8.21 4.63 22.45
N PRO A 384 9.21 5.01 23.25
CA PRO A 384 9.06 6.12 24.20
C PRO A 384 8.75 7.44 23.48
N ASP A 385 8.07 8.36 24.14
CA ASP A 385 7.89 9.71 23.60
C ASP A 385 9.24 10.42 23.45
N GLY A 386 9.38 11.26 22.42
CA GLY A 386 10.59 12.02 22.20
C GLY A 386 10.84 12.45 20.76
N GLN A 387 12.05 12.96 20.54
CA GLN A 387 12.53 13.36 19.22
C GLN A 387 13.35 12.26 18.58
N TYR A 388 13.01 11.99 17.32
CA TYR A 388 13.62 10.94 16.52
C TYR A 388 14.06 11.49 15.18
N VAL A 389 15.13 10.92 14.61
CA VAL A 389 15.47 11.12 13.21
C VAL A 389 15.11 9.86 12.45
N VAL A 390 14.18 9.98 11.51
CA VAL A 390 13.86 8.92 10.56
C VAL A 390 14.74 9.12 9.34
N GLU A 391 15.42 8.07 8.89
CA GLU A 391 16.28 8.07 7.71
C GLU A 391 15.75 7.06 6.69
N MET A 392 15.66 7.51 5.45
CA MET A 392 15.45 6.68 4.27
C MET A 392 16.80 6.48 3.56
N LEU A 393 17.23 5.23 3.43
CA LEU A 393 18.40 4.90 2.62
C LEU A 393 17.99 4.83 1.15
N VAL A 394 18.50 5.78 0.35
CA VAL A 394 18.18 5.88 -1.08
C VAL A 394 18.51 4.54 -1.76
N PRO A 395 17.51 3.83 -2.32
CA PRO A 395 17.71 2.52 -2.90
C PRO A 395 18.55 2.59 -4.19
N PRO A 396 19.28 1.52 -4.55
CA PRO A 396 20.07 1.50 -5.79
C PRO A 396 19.22 1.81 -7.03
N GLY A 397 19.73 2.67 -7.90
CA GLY A 397 19.04 3.10 -9.12
C GLY A 397 18.10 4.29 -8.93
N TYR A 398 17.81 4.68 -7.69
CA TYR A 398 17.00 5.86 -7.35
C TYR A 398 17.87 7.04 -6.92
N GLU A 399 17.26 8.22 -7.00
CA GLU A 399 17.78 9.50 -6.58
C GLU A 399 16.83 10.12 -5.56
N LEU A 400 17.38 10.77 -4.54
CA LEU A 400 16.61 11.55 -3.59
C LEU A 400 16.08 12.81 -4.26
N VAL A 401 14.81 13.16 -4.02
CA VAL A 401 14.26 14.44 -4.48
C VAL A 401 14.89 15.62 -3.73
N LYS A 402 15.41 16.57 -4.51
CA LYS A 402 16.05 17.81 -4.07
C LYS A 402 15.33 19.03 -4.64
N GLU A 403 15.61 20.20 -4.07
CA GLU A 403 15.08 21.49 -4.53
C GLU A 403 15.28 21.74 -6.04
N GLU A 404 16.42 21.34 -6.60
CA GLU A 404 16.76 21.53 -8.01
C GLU A 404 16.21 20.46 -8.97
N ASP A 405 15.56 19.40 -8.47
CA ASP A 405 15.09 18.28 -9.29
C ASP A 405 13.72 18.52 -9.93
N LYS A 406 13.21 19.75 -9.94
CA LYS A 406 11.90 20.10 -10.50
C LYS A 406 11.77 19.65 -11.96
N ASN A 407 10.59 19.15 -12.35
CA ASN A 407 10.34 18.60 -13.70
C ASN A 407 8.98 18.97 -14.31
N ILE A 408 8.28 19.92 -13.71
CA ILE A 408 6.99 20.44 -14.17
C ILE A 408 6.92 21.94 -13.87
N LEU A 409 6.09 22.66 -14.63
CA LEU A 409 5.90 24.12 -14.50
C LEU A 409 7.14 24.96 -14.85
N ILE A 410 8.06 24.43 -15.66
CA ILE A 410 9.32 25.13 -16.00
C ILE A 410 9.44 25.47 -17.50
N GLY A 411 8.34 25.40 -18.27
CA GLY A 411 8.33 25.83 -19.66
C GLY A 411 8.76 27.31 -19.83
N ASP A 412 9.04 27.71 -21.09
CA ASP A 412 9.55 29.05 -21.45
C ASP A 412 9.02 30.15 -20.54
N ASN A 413 9.92 30.76 -19.76
CA ASN A 413 9.58 31.80 -18.81
C ASN A 413 8.88 32.95 -19.57
N TYR A 414 7.59 33.18 -19.30
CA TYR A 414 6.88 34.31 -19.91
C TYR A 414 7.47 35.61 -19.35
N ILE A 415 8.44 36.18 -20.06
CA ILE A 415 8.94 37.51 -19.78
C ILE A 415 7.84 38.47 -20.25
N ALA A 416 6.98 38.88 -19.32
CA ALA A 416 6.02 39.94 -19.59
C ALA A 416 6.78 41.13 -20.20
N PRO A 417 6.37 41.67 -21.35
CA PRO A 417 7.03 42.83 -21.94
C PRO A 417 6.93 43.97 -20.94
N VAL A 418 8.05 44.28 -20.27
CA VAL A 418 8.12 45.36 -19.30
C VAL A 418 8.08 46.66 -20.12
N THR A 419 6.89 47.23 -20.28
CA THR A 419 6.77 48.63 -20.68
C THR A 419 7.33 49.47 -19.54
N VAL A 420 8.55 49.96 -19.71
CA VAL A 420 9.20 50.88 -18.76
C VAL A 420 8.35 52.14 -18.65
N GLN A 421 7.51 52.21 -17.63
CA GLN A 421 6.58 53.32 -17.43
C GLN A 421 7.31 54.61 -17.02
N PHE A 422 8.54 54.50 -16.48
CA PHE A 422 9.39 55.63 -16.10
C PHE A 422 10.87 55.38 -16.45
N PRO A 423 11.39 55.94 -17.56
CA PRO A 423 12.80 55.86 -17.88
C PRO A 423 13.63 56.69 -16.88
N GLY A 424 14.69 56.10 -16.30
CA GLY A 424 15.71 56.86 -15.54
C GLY A 424 15.64 56.79 -14.01
N LEU A 425 14.68 56.07 -13.43
CA LEU A 425 14.74 55.59 -12.04
C LEU A 425 14.98 54.08 -12.12
N GLY A 426 16.12 53.60 -11.62
CA GLY A 426 16.64 52.24 -11.84
C GLY A 426 15.56 51.15 -11.80
N GLY A 427 15.61 50.23 -12.76
CA GLY A 427 14.64 49.13 -13.00
C GLY A 427 14.58 48.07 -11.90
N SER A 428 14.59 48.48 -10.64
CA SER A 428 14.64 47.60 -9.46
C SER A 428 13.96 48.25 -8.24
N ILE A 429 12.85 48.98 -8.42
CA ILE A 429 11.98 49.30 -7.28
C ILE A 429 11.06 48.10 -7.07
N TYR A 430 11.56 47.10 -6.36
CA TYR A 430 10.75 46.05 -5.78
C TYR A 430 10.26 46.56 -4.42
N ILE A 431 8.95 46.67 -4.21
CA ILE A 431 8.39 46.84 -2.87
C ILE A 431 8.55 45.50 -2.15
N LEU A 432 9.76 45.24 -1.66
CA LEU A 432 10.05 44.14 -0.77
C LEU A 432 9.73 44.58 0.68
N PRO A 433 9.35 43.66 1.58
CA PRO A 433 9.39 43.94 3.02
C PRO A 433 10.78 44.46 3.40
N ASP A 434 10.86 45.25 4.48
CA ASP A 434 12.09 45.97 4.79
C ASP A 434 13.32 45.03 4.81
N GLN A 435 14.44 45.57 4.35
CA GLN A 435 15.70 44.83 4.22
C GLN A 435 16.20 44.28 5.56
N ALA A 436 15.76 44.81 6.71
CA ALA A 436 16.12 44.31 8.03
C ALA A 436 15.32 43.06 8.44
N ASN A 437 14.04 42.94 8.04
CA ASN A 437 13.24 41.73 8.20
C ASN A 437 13.74 40.61 7.28
N VAL A 438 14.11 40.95 6.05
CA VAL A 438 14.77 40.02 5.13
C VAL A 438 16.14 39.59 5.70
N ALA A 439 16.95 40.52 6.21
CA ALA A 439 18.26 40.26 6.84
C ALA A 439 18.20 39.52 8.19
N ALA A 440 17.15 39.69 8.99
CA ALA A 440 17.03 39.06 10.31
C ALA A 440 16.93 37.53 10.22
N VAL A 441 16.31 37.00 9.17
CA VAL A 441 16.26 35.56 8.88
C VAL A 441 17.61 35.03 8.37
N TYR A 442 18.45 35.88 7.76
CA TYR A 442 19.81 35.52 7.33
C TYR A 442 20.85 35.47 8.46
N ASN A 443 20.62 36.13 9.61
CA ASN A 443 21.70 36.43 10.58
C ASN A 443 21.64 35.66 11.91
N GLY A 444 20.65 34.78 12.10
CA GLY A 444 20.42 34.13 13.40
C GLY A 444 21.19 32.83 13.65
N ASN A 445 21.18 31.89 12.68
CA ASN A 445 21.58 30.49 12.95
C ASN A 445 22.37 29.79 11.81
N GLN A 446 22.85 30.52 10.81
CA GLN A 446 23.59 29.94 9.68
C GLN A 446 24.84 30.80 9.45
N GLY A 447 26.03 30.28 9.81
CA GLY A 447 27.29 31.03 9.85
C GLY A 447 27.68 31.73 8.53
N TRP A 448 28.65 32.65 8.65
CA TRP A 448 29.17 33.74 7.79
C TRP A 448 29.39 33.53 6.26
N LEU A 449 28.82 32.51 5.62
CA LEU A 449 29.08 32.12 4.23
C LEU A 449 27.83 31.70 3.42
N SER A 450 26.60 32.01 3.84
CA SER A 450 25.38 31.78 3.03
C SER A 450 24.98 33.04 2.27
N GLY A 451 25.16 32.99 0.95
CA GLY A 451 25.08 34.12 0.04
C GLY A 451 23.67 34.69 -0.13
N PHE A 452 23.58 35.99 0.04
CA PHE A 452 22.70 36.82 -0.77
C PHE A 452 22.99 36.53 -2.25
N ASN A 453 21.98 36.19 -3.06
CA ASN A 453 22.12 36.18 -4.51
C ASN A 453 21.71 37.57 -5.06
N PRO A 454 22.67 38.47 -5.35
CA PRO A 454 22.39 39.81 -5.85
C PRO A 454 21.77 39.85 -7.25
N THR A 455 21.67 38.73 -7.98
CA THR A 455 21.25 38.72 -9.39
C THR A 455 19.84 38.19 -9.63
N ASN A 456 19.10 37.73 -8.61
CA ASN A 456 17.74 37.24 -8.80
C ASN A 456 16.76 37.75 -7.72
N ALA A 457 16.10 38.87 -8.02
CA ALA A 457 15.10 39.50 -7.16
C ALA A 457 13.70 38.85 -7.23
N GLN A 458 13.50 37.85 -8.11
CA GLN A 458 12.20 37.22 -8.35
C GLN A 458 11.99 35.91 -7.57
N ASN A 459 13.02 35.38 -6.91
CA ASN A 459 12.93 34.15 -6.13
C ASN A 459 13.17 34.46 -4.65
N PRO A 460 12.13 34.52 -3.78
CA PRO A 460 12.32 34.72 -2.36
C PRO A 460 13.12 33.53 -1.79
N SER A 461 14.41 33.74 -1.56
CA SER A 461 15.38 32.73 -1.09
C SER A 461 15.18 32.33 0.38
N GLN A 462 13.99 32.57 0.92
CA GLN A 462 13.56 32.15 2.24
C GLN A 462 12.14 31.64 2.11
N THR A 463 11.97 30.33 2.28
CA THR A 463 10.84 29.62 2.93
C THR A 463 9.39 30.12 2.70
N PHE A 464 9.14 31.05 1.79
CA PHE A 464 7.93 31.86 1.68
C PHE A 464 7.43 32.45 3.02
N GLY A 465 8.36 32.79 3.93
CA GLY A 465 8.05 33.29 5.29
C GLY A 465 7.88 32.21 6.37
N ARG A 466 8.16 30.94 6.06
CA ARG A 466 8.07 29.78 6.98
C ARG A 466 9.39 29.54 7.74
N GLN A 467 9.34 28.99 8.95
CA GLN A 467 10.56 28.51 9.62
C GLN A 467 10.78 27.03 9.28
N SER A 468 11.76 26.70 8.42
CA SER A 468 11.99 25.33 7.94
C SER A 468 12.40 24.33 9.03
N SER A 469 12.85 24.82 10.18
CA SER A 469 13.16 24.01 11.37
C SER A 469 11.93 23.61 12.19
N LEU A 470 10.72 24.04 11.81
CA LEU A 470 9.47 23.68 12.48
C LEU A 470 8.61 22.77 11.59
N ALA A 471 7.81 21.92 12.23
CA ALA A 471 6.78 21.15 11.56
C ALA A 471 5.62 22.07 11.10
N SER A 472 4.92 21.66 10.04
CA SER A 472 3.65 22.27 9.61
C SER A 472 2.65 21.18 9.22
N HIS A 473 1.37 21.53 9.15
CA HIS A 473 0.30 20.58 8.86
C HIS A 473 -0.59 21.06 7.72
N GLU A 474 -1.08 20.12 6.92
CA GLU A 474 -2.06 20.37 5.86
C GLU A 474 -3.15 19.30 5.87
N GLY A 475 -4.39 19.74 5.71
CA GLY A 475 -5.58 18.88 5.81
C GLY A 475 -6.39 18.76 4.52
N ASP A 476 -5.86 19.23 3.39
CA ASP A 476 -6.55 19.22 2.07
C ASP A 476 -6.04 18.10 1.14
N THR A 477 -5.36 17.10 1.70
CA THR A 477 -4.91 15.91 0.96
C THR A 477 -5.58 14.66 1.51
N GLY A 478 -5.46 13.52 0.82
CA GLY A 478 -6.05 12.23 1.25
C GLY A 478 -5.61 11.72 2.63
N SER A 479 -4.73 12.45 3.32
CA SER A 479 -4.38 12.30 4.73
C SER A 479 -4.11 13.67 5.39
N VAL A 480 -4.11 13.73 6.73
CA VAL A 480 -3.65 14.92 7.46
C VAL A 480 -2.12 14.86 7.56
N GLU A 481 -1.46 15.68 6.76
CA GLU A 481 -0.01 15.61 6.57
C GLU A 481 0.73 16.40 7.66
N SER A 482 1.92 15.91 8.02
CA SER A 482 2.86 16.61 8.90
C SER A 482 4.21 16.74 8.22
N PHE A 483 4.62 17.98 7.94
CA PHE A 483 5.84 18.30 7.20
C PHE A 483 7.03 18.47 8.15
N TRP A 484 7.66 17.36 8.50
CA TRP A 484 8.82 17.33 9.40
C TRP A 484 10.07 18.02 8.81
N PRO A 485 10.86 18.75 9.63
CA PRO A 485 12.11 19.36 9.19
C PRO A 485 13.11 18.36 8.59
N CYS A 486 13.70 18.72 7.45
CA CYS A 486 14.79 17.95 6.85
C CYS A 486 16.10 18.19 7.61
N VAL A 487 16.77 17.12 8.00
CA VAL A 487 17.99 17.11 8.84
C VAL A 487 19.10 16.21 8.26
N GLY A 488 19.03 15.93 6.96
CA GLY A 488 20.09 15.26 6.22
C GLY A 488 21.33 16.14 6.04
N ALA A 489 22.25 15.70 5.20
CA ALA A 489 23.48 16.44 4.94
C ALA A 489 23.18 17.86 4.42
N THR A 490 23.81 18.88 5.01
CA THR A 490 23.69 20.26 4.52
C THR A 490 24.49 20.46 3.24
N ARG A 491 23.89 21.08 2.24
CA ARG A 491 24.49 21.41 0.96
C ARG A 491 24.07 22.80 0.48
N ILE A 492 24.77 23.30 -0.53
CA ILE A 492 24.35 24.48 -1.28
C ILE A 492 23.54 24.01 -2.48
N VAL A 493 22.37 24.59 -2.69
CA VAL A 493 21.54 24.31 -3.87
C VAL A 493 22.24 24.89 -5.12
N PRO A 494 22.41 24.10 -6.20
CA PRO A 494 23.05 24.58 -7.42
C PRO A 494 22.27 25.73 -8.07
N ASP A 495 22.93 26.47 -8.97
CA ASP A 495 22.33 27.64 -9.63
C ASP A 495 21.21 27.26 -10.61
N TYR A 496 21.33 26.10 -11.26
CA TYR A 496 20.41 25.60 -12.27
C TYR A 496 19.83 24.25 -11.87
N ILE A 497 18.68 23.90 -12.46
CA ILE A 497 18.07 22.59 -12.26
C ILE A 497 18.99 21.45 -12.70
N SER A 498 19.02 20.37 -11.92
CA SER A 498 19.94 19.23 -12.09
C SER A 498 19.53 18.28 -13.21
N LEU A 499 18.23 18.10 -13.43
CA LEU A 499 17.71 17.11 -14.38
C LEU A 499 17.87 17.57 -15.83
N PHE A 500 17.75 18.89 -16.06
CA PHE A 500 17.85 19.50 -17.38
C PHE A 500 18.81 20.71 -17.38
N PRO A 501 20.11 20.54 -17.07
CA PRO A 501 21.03 21.67 -16.90
C PRO A 501 21.20 22.51 -18.17
N GLN A 502 20.84 21.97 -19.34
CA GLN A 502 20.88 22.67 -20.62
C GLN A 502 19.72 23.65 -20.82
N SER A 503 18.63 23.54 -20.04
CA SER A 503 17.54 24.52 -20.10
C SER A 503 17.94 25.89 -19.54
N ALA A 504 19.03 25.95 -18.77
CA ALA A 504 19.49 27.13 -18.05
C ALA A 504 18.41 27.73 -17.11
N GLU A 505 17.46 26.90 -16.67
CA GLU A 505 16.42 27.27 -15.71
C GLU A 505 17.02 27.32 -14.30
N VAL A 506 16.78 28.43 -13.61
CA VAL A 506 17.31 28.67 -12.26
C VAL A 506 16.62 27.74 -11.27
N ALA A 507 17.40 27.02 -10.46
CA ALA A 507 16.84 26.14 -9.44
C ALA A 507 16.10 26.94 -8.34
N PRO A 508 15.00 26.41 -7.80
CA PRO A 508 14.44 26.92 -6.56
C PRO A 508 15.51 27.00 -5.47
N PHE A 509 15.58 28.11 -4.74
CA PHE A 509 16.58 28.33 -3.68
C PHE A 509 18.05 28.27 -4.13
N ALA A 510 18.36 28.49 -5.42
CA ALA A 510 19.73 28.59 -5.94
C ALA A 510 20.67 29.41 -5.03
N GLY A 511 21.79 28.80 -4.61
CA GLY A 511 22.79 29.39 -3.72
C GLY A 511 22.49 29.32 -2.22
N ALA A 512 21.30 28.86 -1.81
CA ALA A 512 20.92 28.70 -0.41
C ALA A 512 21.52 27.43 0.22
N LYS A 513 21.80 27.47 1.53
CA LYS A 513 22.16 26.29 2.32
C LYS A 513 20.91 25.55 2.76
N ARG A 514 20.79 24.27 2.39
CA ARG A 514 19.62 23.43 2.64
C ARG A 514 20.05 22.04 3.08
N ASN A 515 19.26 21.41 3.95
CA ASN A 515 19.48 20.03 4.36
C ASN A 515 18.76 19.09 3.40
N LEU A 516 19.38 17.97 3.08
CA LEU A 516 18.71 16.89 2.37
C LEU A 516 17.55 16.31 3.19
N CYS A 517 16.52 15.85 2.48
CA CYS A 517 15.30 15.27 3.05
C CYS A 517 15.33 13.72 3.08
N ASP A 518 16.50 13.10 2.96
CA ASP A 518 16.73 11.68 3.28
C ASP A 518 16.59 11.41 4.79
N ARG A 519 16.69 12.46 5.61
CA ARG A 519 16.46 12.40 7.06
C ARG A 519 15.48 13.47 7.52
N LYS A 520 14.54 13.09 8.40
CA LYS A 520 13.53 13.99 8.97
C LYS A 520 13.52 13.92 10.50
N LEU A 521 13.46 15.08 11.15
CA LEU A 521 13.31 15.19 12.60
C LEU A 521 11.83 15.13 12.98
N VAL A 522 11.44 14.02 13.60
CA VAL A 522 10.07 13.68 13.97
C VAL A 522 9.89 13.80 15.48
N GLN A 523 8.84 14.49 15.89
CA GLN A 523 8.38 14.50 17.28
C GLN A 523 7.30 13.42 17.45
N LEU A 524 7.48 12.53 18.42
CA LEU A 524 6.48 11.57 18.85
C LEU A 524 6.00 11.95 20.25
N ASP A 525 4.71 12.25 20.37
CA ASP A 525 4.07 12.67 21.61
C ASP A 525 3.07 11.63 22.10
N ASP A 526 2.80 11.66 23.41
CA ASP A 526 1.74 10.87 24.04
C ASP A 526 0.40 11.04 23.31
N GLN A 527 -0.35 9.94 23.23
CA GLN A 527 -1.67 9.86 22.61
C GLN A 527 -1.73 10.18 21.12
N THR A 528 -0.61 10.08 20.41
CA THR A 528 -0.53 10.32 18.97
C THR A 528 0.36 9.30 18.26
N SER A 529 0.29 9.25 16.95
CA SER A 529 1.33 8.66 16.11
C SER A 529 1.86 9.72 15.15
N ALA A 530 3.05 9.50 14.60
CA ALA A 530 3.68 10.43 13.68
C ALA A 530 3.77 9.85 12.27
N LEU A 531 3.30 10.60 11.29
CA LEU A 531 3.40 10.27 9.86
C LEU A 531 4.62 10.97 9.25
N ALA A 532 5.54 10.23 8.63
CA ALA A 532 6.74 10.78 7.99
C ALA A 532 6.98 10.18 6.60
N LYS A 533 6.81 10.98 5.56
CA LYS A 533 6.94 10.53 4.16
C LYS A 533 8.29 10.91 3.54
N PHE A 534 8.76 10.12 2.57
CA PHE A 534 10.00 10.38 1.83
C PHE A 534 9.77 10.27 0.33
N TRP A 535 10.57 10.97 -0.46
CA TRP A 535 10.40 11.00 -1.92
C TRP A 535 11.71 10.68 -2.63
N VAL A 536 11.61 9.75 -3.58
CA VAL A 536 12.68 9.36 -4.48
C VAL A 536 12.18 9.38 -5.90
N PHE A 537 13.09 9.37 -6.86
CA PHE A 537 12.76 9.28 -8.28
C PHE A 537 13.88 8.56 -9.03
N THR A 538 13.70 8.34 -10.32
CA THR A 538 14.76 7.88 -11.22
C THR A 538 14.89 8.86 -12.39
N SER A 539 16.11 9.15 -12.82
CA SER A 539 16.35 10.00 -14.00
C SER A 539 15.90 9.33 -15.31
N ALA A 540 15.99 7.99 -15.37
CA ALA A 540 15.29 7.17 -16.37
C ALA A 540 14.05 6.55 -15.74
N HIS A 541 12.86 6.88 -16.23
CA HIS A 541 11.62 6.41 -15.62
C HIS A 541 11.48 4.90 -15.62
N VAL A 542 10.85 4.40 -14.55
CA VAL A 542 10.47 2.99 -14.43
C VAL A 542 9.57 2.58 -15.60
N ALA A 543 9.77 1.36 -16.08
CA ALA A 543 8.95 0.78 -17.14
C ALA A 543 7.47 0.69 -16.71
N ALA A 544 6.56 0.91 -17.66
CA ALA A 544 5.16 0.59 -17.46
C ALA A 544 4.97 -0.93 -17.50
N HIS A 545 4.21 -1.44 -16.54
CA HIS A 545 3.76 -2.83 -16.50
C HIS A 545 2.35 -2.91 -17.08
N PHE A 546 2.06 -3.92 -17.88
CA PHE A 546 0.72 -4.15 -18.39
C PHE A 546 0.36 -5.63 -18.34
N THR A 547 -0.93 -5.90 -18.24
CA THR A 547 -1.55 -7.21 -18.43
C THR A 547 -2.65 -7.07 -19.48
N GLY A 548 -2.83 -8.08 -20.30
CA GLY A 548 -3.83 -8.12 -21.35
C GLY A 548 -4.37 -9.51 -21.59
N VAL A 549 -5.46 -9.57 -22.32
CA VAL A 549 -6.09 -10.81 -22.79
C VAL A 549 -6.47 -10.64 -24.25
N ILE A 550 -6.31 -11.69 -25.05
CA ILE A 550 -6.68 -11.70 -26.47
C ILE A 550 -8.05 -12.32 -26.60
N THR A 551 -9.08 -11.56 -27.00
CA THR A 551 -10.43 -12.11 -27.20
C THR A 551 -10.78 -12.21 -28.68
N ASP A 552 -11.28 -13.38 -29.10
CA ASP A 552 -11.94 -13.59 -30.39
C ASP A 552 -13.45 -13.32 -30.24
N ASP A 553 -13.88 -12.16 -30.74
CA ASP A 553 -15.28 -11.73 -30.68
C ASP A 553 -16.23 -12.56 -31.55
N PHE A 554 -15.72 -13.40 -32.44
CA PHE A 554 -16.54 -14.24 -33.33
C PHE A 554 -16.87 -15.61 -32.75
N THR A 555 -16.19 -16.04 -31.69
CA THR A 555 -16.35 -17.36 -31.12
C THR A 555 -16.54 -17.30 -29.60
N SER A 556 -17.42 -18.17 -29.10
CA SER A 556 -17.65 -18.34 -27.66
C SER A 556 -16.87 -19.54 -27.17
N GLU A 557 -16.37 -19.44 -25.94
CA GLU A 557 -15.71 -20.55 -25.26
C GLU A 557 -16.76 -21.51 -24.69
N PHE A 558 -16.71 -22.76 -25.13
CA PHE A 558 -17.64 -23.82 -24.71
C PHE A 558 -16.94 -24.95 -23.95
N ASP A 559 -15.61 -24.92 -23.83
CA ASP A 559 -14.89 -25.87 -23.00
C ASP A 559 -15.14 -25.55 -21.51
N PRO A 560 -15.86 -26.41 -20.76
CA PRO A 560 -16.10 -26.19 -19.34
C PRO A 560 -14.81 -26.25 -18.49
N PHE A 561 -13.69 -26.68 -19.06
CA PHE A 561 -12.38 -26.67 -18.41
C PHE A 561 -11.54 -25.43 -18.71
N SER A 562 -12.02 -24.53 -19.57
CA SER A 562 -11.40 -23.23 -19.81
C SER A 562 -11.85 -22.21 -18.73
N PRO A 563 -10.93 -21.43 -18.13
CA PRO A 563 -11.27 -20.39 -17.17
C PRO A 563 -12.15 -19.27 -17.77
N GLN A 564 -12.33 -19.27 -19.10
CA GLN A 564 -13.17 -18.34 -19.85
C GLN A 564 -14.46 -19.00 -20.33
N PHE A 565 -14.84 -20.16 -19.77
CA PHE A 565 -16.07 -20.84 -20.14
C PHE A 565 -17.29 -19.90 -20.11
N GLY A 566 -18.01 -19.83 -21.23
CA GLY A 566 -19.17 -18.96 -21.39
C GLY A 566 -18.86 -17.53 -21.84
N GLU A 567 -17.58 -17.15 -21.91
CA GLU A 567 -17.10 -15.86 -22.43
C GLU A 567 -16.66 -15.98 -23.91
N LYS A 568 -16.06 -14.92 -24.44
CA LYS A 568 -15.38 -14.92 -25.73
C LYS A 568 -14.15 -15.83 -25.67
N PHE A 569 -13.94 -16.61 -26.72
CA PHE A 569 -12.76 -17.49 -26.83
C PHE A 569 -11.47 -16.66 -26.84
N SER A 570 -10.45 -17.08 -26.08
CA SER A 570 -9.13 -16.46 -26.15
C SER A 570 -8.11 -17.39 -26.79
N PRO A 571 -7.49 -17.01 -27.93
CA PRO A 571 -6.54 -17.90 -28.57
C PRO A 571 -5.25 -18.05 -27.76
N ALA A 572 -4.88 -19.31 -27.52
CA ALA A 572 -3.69 -19.70 -26.77
C ALA A 572 -2.37 -19.42 -27.51
N ASN A 573 -1.31 -19.09 -26.76
CA ASN A 573 0.08 -19.04 -27.24
C ASN A 573 0.34 -18.12 -28.44
N LEU A 574 -0.50 -17.10 -28.64
CA LEU A 574 -0.33 -16.15 -29.73
C LEU A 574 0.77 -15.13 -29.44
N PRO A 575 1.57 -14.75 -30.45
CA PRO A 575 2.47 -13.61 -30.33
C PRO A 575 1.68 -12.31 -30.27
N VAL A 576 2.17 -11.39 -29.44
CA VAL A 576 1.67 -10.02 -29.31
C VAL A 576 2.85 -9.08 -29.55
N ALA A 577 2.85 -8.42 -30.70
CA ALA A 577 3.85 -7.43 -31.06
C ALA A 577 3.47 -6.05 -30.50
N ILE A 578 4.42 -5.39 -29.84
CA ILE A 578 4.26 -4.05 -29.31
C ILE A 578 5.09 -3.12 -30.18
N LYS A 579 4.42 -2.15 -30.79
CA LYS A 579 5.01 -1.23 -31.76
C LYS A 579 4.94 0.19 -31.26
N ASP A 580 5.98 0.95 -31.55
CA ASP A 580 6.01 2.39 -31.30
C ASP A 580 5.09 3.15 -32.26
N TRP A 581 5.05 4.47 -32.12
CA TRP A 581 4.23 5.36 -32.95
C TRP A 581 4.61 5.34 -34.44
N THR A 582 5.81 4.88 -34.79
CA THR A 582 6.27 4.71 -36.18
C THR A 582 5.88 3.35 -36.77
N GLY A 583 5.34 2.45 -35.95
CA GLY A 583 5.03 1.07 -36.32
C GLY A 583 6.22 0.11 -36.20
N GLN A 584 7.34 0.55 -35.61
CA GLN A 584 8.49 -0.32 -35.36
C GLN A 584 8.24 -1.17 -34.12
N GLU A 585 8.45 -2.48 -34.23
CA GLU A 585 8.35 -3.40 -33.09
C GLU A 585 9.48 -3.14 -32.08
N ILE A 586 9.09 -2.84 -30.84
CA ILE A 586 9.98 -2.55 -29.72
C ILE A 586 10.06 -3.71 -28.72
N SER A 587 9.01 -4.54 -28.69
CA SER A 587 8.89 -5.67 -27.78
C SER A 587 7.90 -6.68 -28.34
N ARG A 588 8.06 -7.94 -27.95
CA ARG A 588 7.14 -9.03 -28.28
C ARG A 588 6.94 -9.88 -27.04
N VAL A 589 5.68 -10.11 -26.71
CA VAL A 589 5.26 -11.04 -25.67
C VAL A 589 4.43 -12.16 -26.28
N TYR A 590 4.19 -13.21 -25.51
CA TYR A 590 3.36 -14.33 -25.93
C TYR A 590 2.26 -14.51 -24.91
N ALA A 591 1.04 -14.74 -25.40
CA ALA A 591 -0.03 -15.16 -24.53
C ALA A 591 0.22 -16.57 -23.98
N ASP A 592 -0.33 -16.85 -22.81
CA ASP A 592 -0.32 -18.18 -22.21
C ASP A 592 -1.35 -19.10 -22.89
N HIS A 593 -1.58 -20.28 -22.30
CA HIS A 593 -2.55 -21.24 -22.81
C HIS A 593 -4.01 -20.73 -22.77
N TRP A 594 -4.28 -19.68 -22.02
CA TRP A 594 -5.58 -19.06 -21.86
C TRP A 594 -5.68 -17.72 -22.60
N GLY A 595 -4.68 -17.35 -23.40
CA GLY A 595 -4.71 -16.09 -24.16
C GLY A 595 -4.46 -14.83 -23.33
N THR A 596 -4.02 -14.98 -22.07
CA THR A 596 -3.56 -13.89 -21.20
C THR A 596 -2.07 -13.62 -21.40
N TYR A 597 -1.64 -12.36 -21.31
CA TYR A 597 -0.24 -11.97 -21.45
C TYR A 597 0.09 -10.77 -20.56
N ASP A 598 1.34 -10.69 -20.15
CA ASP A 598 1.91 -9.60 -19.37
C ASP A 598 3.23 -9.11 -19.98
N GLY A 599 3.64 -7.89 -19.64
CA GLY A 599 4.90 -7.37 -20.14
C GLY A 599 5.28 -5.99 -19.64
N LEU A 600 6.42 -5.53 -20.14
CA LEU A 600 7.05 -4.26 -19.80
C LEU A 600 7.24 -3.40 -21.04
N THR A 601 7.04 -2.09 -20.88
CA THR A 601 7.32 -1.13 -21.94
C THR A 601 7.74 0.22 -21.36
N TYR A 602 8.29 1.12 -22.17
CA TYR A 602 8.64 2.46 -21.68
C TYR A 602 7.37 3.30 -21.44
N SER A 603 7.26 3.88 -20.25
CA SER A 603 6.03 4.56 -19.78
C SER A 603 5.81 5.94 -20.40
N THR A 604 6.89 6.68 -20.66
CA THR A 604 6.87 8.10 -21.01
C THR A 604 7.74 8.36 -22.23
N TRP A 605 7.26 9.22 -23.15
CA TRP A 605 8.04 9.65 -24.32
C TRP A 605 8.88 10.89 -24.03
N GLU A 606 8.30 11.88 -23.36
CA GLU A 606 8.95 13.17 -23.06
C GLU A 606 8.60 13.66 -21.65
N VAL A 607 9.60 14.26 -21.00
CA VAL A 607 9.50 14.83 -19.65
C VAL A 607 9.71 16.33 -19.74
N ASN A 608 8.93 17.10 -18.98
CA ASN A 608 8.88 18.56 -19.01
C ASN A 608 8.54 19.18 -20.39
N PRO A 609 7.61 18.64 -21.21
CA PRO A 609 7.05 19.40 -22.32
C PRO A 609 6.36 20.67 -21.79
N PRO A 610 6.19 21.73 -22.61
CA PRO A 610 5.53 22.97 -22.23
C PRO A 610 4.00 22.80 -22.15
N ASN A 611 3.55 21.88 -21.32
CA ASN A 611 2.15 21.62 -21.00
C ASN A 611 1.95 21.57 -19.48
N PRO A 612 0.70 21.73 -19.00
CA PRO A 612 0.43 21.74 -17.56
C PRO A 612 0.75 20.43 -16.83
N THR A 613 0.89 19.30 -17.56
CA THR A 613 1.15 17.98 -16.96
C THR A 613 2.63 17.69 -16.76
N GLY A 614 3.54 18.39 -17.45
CA GLY A 614 4.99 18.15 -17.41
C GLY A 614 5.41 16.77 -17.92
N TYR A 615 4.49 16.03 -18.54
CA TYR A 615 4.68 14.65 -18.99
C TYR A 615 3.89 14.40 -20.27
N ALA A 616 4.54 13.74 -21.24
CA ALA A 616 3.91 13.21 -22.45
C ALA A 616 3.85 11.68 -22.40
N PRO A 617 2.65 11.08 -22.27
CA PRO A 617 2.52 9.63 -22.24
C PRO A 617 2.93 9.02 -23.59
N THR A 618 3.54 7.84 -23.54
CA THR A 618 3.78 7.09 -24.77
C THR A 618 2.49 6.46 -25.28
N MET A 619 2.22 6.56 -26.58
CA MET A 619 1.19 5.79 -27.27
C MET A 619 1.84 4.63 -28.02
N MET A 620 1.31 3.42 -27.84
CA MET A 620 1.81 2.19 -28.47
C MET A 620 0.70 1.48 -29.24
N VAL A 621 1.08 0.75 -30.29
CA VAL A 621 0.19 -0.12 -31.04
C VAL A 621 0.47 -1.56 -30.63
N THR A 622 -0.56 -2.25 -30.14
CA THR A 622 -0.48 -3.68 -29.82
C THR A 622 -1.11 -4.47 -30.96
N CYS A 623 -0.32 -5.30 -31.64
CA CYS A 623 -0.76 -6.18 -32.71
C CYS A 623 -0.78 -7.62 -32.18
N MET A 624 -1.99 -8.15 -31.98
CA MET A 624 -2.21 -9.55 -31.63
C MET A 624 -2.20 -10.38 -32.92
N ASN A 625 -1.51 -11.52 -32.93
CA ASN A 625 -1.39 -12.42 -34.09
C ASN A 625 -0.57 -11.84 -35.27
N ASP A 626 0.56 -11.18 -34.97
CA ASP A 626 1.54 -10.68 -35.95
C ASP A 626 2.77 -11.60 -36.11
#